data_AF-A0A382IGV6-F1
#
_entry.id   AF-A0A382IGV6-F1
#
_cell.length_a   1.000
_cell.length_b   1.000
_cell.length_c   1.000
_cell.angle_alpha   90.00
_cell.angle_beta   90.00
_cell.angle_gamma   90.00
#
_symmetry.space_group_name_H-M   'P 1'
#
loop_
_entity.id
_entity.type
_entity.pdbx_description
1 polymer ?
#
loop_
_entity_poly.entity_id
_entity_poly.type
_entity_poly.pdbx_seq_one_letter_code
_entity_poly.pdbx_strand_id
1 'polypeptide(L)'
;MGNCGLLTAAVAVPGVALGQAGPRRKRIAFLGTEVRTHSHAQHFLDRLALGYGWRGEWQEPRLDIASVYLDQFPEGADLGRDRVKRYQLTLYPDIEAALTLGTGRLAVDGVVIIAEHGNYPNNEKGQKLYPRYEWFKRCVKVFEQSGRSVPVFN
;
A
#
# COMPACT_ATOMS: atom_id res chain seq x y z
N MET A 1 -5.87 0.87 -79.51
CA MET A 1 -4.92 -0.03 -78.82
C MET A 1 -4.08 0.83 -77.89
N GLY A 2 -4.04 0.75 -76.56
CA GLY A 2 -4.84 0.09 -75.52
C GLY A 2 -4.49 0.84 -74.21
N ASN A 3 -5.49 1.16 -73.38
CA ASN A 3 -5.29 1.83 -72.09
C ASN A 3 -4.83 0.81 -71.04
N CYS A 4 -3.59 0.93 -70.56
CA CYS A 4 -3.07 0.12 -69.45
C CYS A 4 -3.22 0.90 -68.14
N GLY A 5 -4.34 0.68 -67.45
CA GLY A 5 -4.56 1.22 -66.10
C GLY A 5 -3.75 0.43 -65.07
N LEU A 6 -2.78 1.07 -64.43
CA LEU A 6 -2.11 0.54 -63.25
C LEU A 6 -3.02 0.69 -62.02
N LEU A 7 -3.53 -0.43 -61.51
CA LEU A 7 -4.14 -0.54 -60.19
C LEU A 7 -3.01 -0.65 -59.15
N THR A 8 -2.77 0.41 -58.40
CA THR A 8 -1.95 0.37 -57.18
C THR A 8 -2.77 -0.26 -56.05
N ALA A 9 -2.43 -1.48 -55.66
CA ALA A 9 -2.98 -2.12 -54.48
C ALA A 9 -2.36 -1.49 -53.22
N ALA A 10 -3.18 -0.83 -52.40
CA ALA A 10 -2.76 -0.36 -51.07
C ALA A 10 -2.68 -1.56 -50.12
N VAL A 11 -1.48 -1.87 -49.63
CA VAL A 11 -1.28 -2.87 -48.57
C VAL A 11 -1.65 -2.22 -47.24
N ALA A 12 -2.78 -2.64 -46.65
CA ALA A 12 -3.14 -2.26 -45.30
C ALA A 12 -2.20 -2.96 -44.30
N VAL A 13 -1.38 -2.18 -43.59
CA VAL A 13 -0.61 -2.68 -42.46
C VAL A 13 -1.60 -2.89 -41.30
N PRO A 14 -1.74 -4.10 -40.74
CA PRO A 14 -2.60 -4.32 -39.59
C PRO A 14 -2.10 -3.47 -38.43
N GLY A 15 -2.96 -2.61 -37.89
CA GLY A 15 -2.64 -1.81 -36.71
C GLY A 15 -2.21 -2.73 -35.57
N VAL A 16 -1.01 -2.49 -35.04
CA VAL A 16 -0.53 -3.12 -33.81
C VAL A 16 -1.50 -2.72 -32.71
N ALA A 17 -2.34 -3.64 -32.28
CA ALA A 17 -3.14 -3.47 -31.08
C ALA A 17 -2.16 -3.44 -29.89
N LEU A 18 -1.84 -2.23 -29.43
CA LEU A 18 -1.20 -2.03 -28.13
C LEU A 18 -2.12 -2.67 -27.08
N GLY A 19 -1.70 -3.81 -26.55
CA GLY A 19 -2.45 -4.53 -25.53
C GLY A 19 -2.79 -3.59 -24.39
N GLN A 20 -4.08 -3.48 -24.07
CA GLN A 20 -4.50 -2.74 -22.88
C GLN A 20 -3.92 -3.46 -21.67
N ALA A 21 -2.98 -2.81 -20.98
CA ALA A 21 -2.51 -3.29 -19.69
C ALA A 21 -3.73 -3.48 -18.78
N GLY A 22 -3.89 -4.68 -18.23
CA GLY A 22 -4.95 -4.94 -17.26
C GLY A 22 -4.92 -3.93 -16.11
N PRO A 23 -6.05 -3.73 -15.40
CA PRO A 23 -6.13 -2.72 -14.35
C PRO A 23 -5.00 -2.91 -13.32
N ARG A 24 -4.18 -1.87 -13.14
CA ARG A 24 -3.07 -1.87 -12.16
C ARG A 24 -3.62 -2.20 -10.77
N ARG A 25 -2.98 -3.15 -10.06
CA ARG A 25 -3.25 -3.43 -8.64
C ARG A 25 -3.16 -2.13 -7.83
N LYS A 26 -4.12 -1.93 -6.94
CA LYS A 26 -4.14 -0.74 -6.08
C LYS A 26 -2.95 -0.80 -5.12
N ARG A 27 -2.34 0.35 -4.87
CA ARG A 27 -1.14 0.50 -4.04
C ARG A 27 -1.52 1.13 -2.71
N ILE A 28 -1.18 0.53 -1.58
CA ILE A 28 -1.53 1.07 -0.26
C ILE A 28 -0.29 1.55 0.51
N ALA A 29 -0.51 2.47 1.45
CA ALA A 29 0.40 2.68 2.57
C ALA A 29 -0.04 1.82 3.76
N PHE A 30 0.88 1.05 4.33
CA PHE A 30 0.66 0.29 5.56
C PHE A 30 1.30 1.03 6.74
N LEU A 31 0.49 1.44 7.72
CA LEU A 31 0.94 2.14 8.92
C LEU A 31 0.71 1.21 10.12
N GLY A 32 1.78 0.77 10.77
CA GLY A 32 1.70 -0.12 11.93
C GLY A 32 2.48 0.43 13.12
N THR A 33 2.03 0.20 14.35
CA THR A 33 2.78 0.67 15.54
C THR A 33 3.96 -0.22 15.86
N GLU A 34 3.76 -1.52 15.94
CA GLU A 34 4.82 -2.51 16.12
C GLU A 34 4.47 -3.82 15.42
N VAL A 35 5.48 -4.48 14.84
CA VAL A 35 5.33 -5.82 14.24
C VAL A 35 6.11 -6.79 15.11
N ARG A 36 5.39 -7.63 15.84
CA ARG A 36 5.92 -8.72 16.66
C ARG A 36 4.99 -9.93 16.58
N THR A 37 5.42 -11.07 17.11
CA THR A 37 4.58 -12.27 17.14
C THR A 37 3.22 -11.99 17.79
N HIS A 38 2.14 -12.36 17.09
CA HIS A 38 0.74 -12.14 17.44
C HIS A 38 0.29 -10.68 17.53
N SER A 39 1.09 -9.71 17.05
CA SER A 39 0.57 -8.34 16.92
C SER A 39 -0.40 -8.25 15.75
N HIS A 40 -1.42 -7.40 15.88
CA HIS A 40 -2.36 -7.16 14.78
C HIS A 40 -1.63 -6.66 13.53
N ALA A 41 -0.62 -5.81 13.67
CA ALA A 41 0.14 -5.33 12.51
C ALA A 41 0.86 -6.49 11.79
N GLN A 42 1.39 -7.48 12.52
CA GLN A 42 1.94 -8.69 11.90
C GLN A 42 0.89 -9.41 11.05
N HIS A 43 -0.29 -9.64 11.63
CA HIS A 43 -1.39 -10.33 10.96
C HIS A 43 -1.84 -9.66 9.67
N PHE A 44 -1.90 -8.34 9.60
CA PHE A 44 -2.27 -7.65 8.37
C PHE A 44 -1.10 -7.54 7.39
N LEU A 45 0.11 -7.22 7.87
CA LEU A 45 1.29 -7.09 7.01
C LEU A 45 1.59 -8.40 6.26
N ASP A 46 1.62 -9.53 6.97
CA ASP A 46 1.89 -10.84 6.37
C ASP A 46 0.82 -11.21 5.33
N ARG A 47 -0.47 -10.98 5.63
CA ARG A 47 -1.59 -11.32 4.73
C ARG A 47 -1.67 -10.43 3.51
N LEU A 48 -1.37 -9.14 3.64
CA LEU A 48 -1.37 -8.19 2.53
C LEU A 48 -0.12 -8.33 1.65
N ALA A 49 0.98 -8.84 2.19
CA ALA A 49 2.21 -9.06 1.43
C ALA A 49 2.24 -10.42 0.72
N LEU A 50 1.82 -11.49 1.40
CA LEU A 50 1.97 -12.86 0.91
C LEU A 50 0.65 -13.50 0.46
N GLY A 51 -0.46 -13.10 1.06
CA GLY A 51 -1.73 -13.82 0.96
C GLY A 51 -1.99 -14.68 2.19
N TYR A 52 -3.05 -15.49 2.12
CA TYR A 52 -3.45 -16.37 3.23
C TYR A 52 -4.36 -17.50 2.77
N GLY A 53 -4.35 -18.61 3.53
CA GLY A 53 -5.34 -19.66 3.35
C GLY A 53 -6.73 -19.24 3.85
N TRP A 54 -7.75 -19.45 3.03
CA TRP A 54 -9.15 -19.27 3.41
C TRP A 54 -10.02 -20.28 2.68
N ARG A 55 -10.86 -21.02 3.43
CA ARG A 55 -11.77 -22.05 2.88
C ARG A 55 -11.08 -23.09 1.98
N GLY A 56 -9.89 -23.54 2.39
CA GLY A 56 -9.11 -24.54 1.65
C GLY A 56 -8.32 -23.99 0.46
N GLU A 57 -8.48 -22.72 0.11
CA GLU A 57 -7.83 -22.09 -1.03
C GLU A 57 -6.87 -20.98 -0.60
N TRP A 58 -5.79 -20.80 -1.35
CA TRP A 58 -4.88 -19.68 -1.16
C TRP A 58 -5.49 -18.39 -1.73
N GLN A 59 -5.53 -17.35 -0.92
CA GLN A 59 -6.00 -16.02 -1.29
C GLN A 59 -4.79 -15.16 -1.65
N GLU A 60 -4.60 -14.93 -2.95
CA GLU A 60 -3.59 -14.00 -3.44
C GLU A 60 -3.90 -12.55 -3.03
N PRO A 61 -2.88 -11.75 -2.66
CA PRO A 61 -3.06 -10.33 -2.42
C PRO A 61 -3.68 -9.61 -3.63
N ARG A 62 -4.76 -8.87 -3.38
CA ARG A 62 -5.49 -8.09 -4.40
C ARG A 62 -4.95 -6.68 -4.60
N LEU A 63 -3.93 -6.32 -3.84
CA LEU A 63 -3.30 -4.99 -3.77
C LEU A 63 -1.80 -5.15 -3.50
N ASP A 64 -1.05 -4.08 -3.72
CA ASP A 64 0.38 -4.03 -3.43
C ASP A 64 0.64 -3.07 -2.26
N ILE A 65 1.56 -3.44 -1.37
CA ILE A 65 2.05 -2.55 -0.32
C ILE A 65 3.14 -1.65 -0.92
N ALA A 66 2.83 -0.38 -1.14
CA ALA A 66 3.79 0.56 -1.72
C ALA A 66 4.77 1.13 -0.70
N SER A 67 4.33 1.26 0.54
CA SER A 67 5.11 1.84 1.63
C SER A 67 4.67 1.27 2.97
N VAL A 68 5.62 1.23 3.90
CA VAL A 68 5.41 0.83 5.29
C VAL A 68 5.92 1.94 6.20
N TYR A 69 5.15 2.29 7.23
CA TYR A 69 5.64 3.04 8.39
C TYR A 69 5.46 2.17 9.63
N LEU A 70 6.53 2.05 10.43
CA LEU A 70 6.51 1.39 11.73
C LEU A 70 7.01 2.34 12.80
N ASP A 71 6.23 2.52 13.87
CA ASP A 71 6.52 3.49 14.93
C ASP A 71 7.57 2.98 15.93
N GLN A 72 7.46 1.70 16.29
CA GLN A 72 8.24 1.08 17.35
C GLN A 72 8.79 -0.26 16.88
N PHE A 73 10.00 -0.57 17.36
CA PHE A 73 10.69 -1.82 17.11
C PHE A 73 11.08 -2.45 18.45
N PRO A 74 10.21 -3.28 19.05
CA PRO A 74 10.44 -3.81 20.39
C PRO A 74 11.67 -4.73 20.42
N GLU A 75 12.57 -4.48 21.36
CA GLU A 75 13.80 -5.27 21.52
C GLU A 75 13.48 -6.75 21.80
N GLY A 76 14.18 -7.67 21.14
CA GLY A 76 13.99 -9.12 21.29
C GLY A 76 12.70 -9.69 20.68
N ALA A 77 11.76 -8.85 20.22
CA ALA A 77 10.48 -9.28 19.66
C ALA A 77 10.15 -8.67 18.28
N ASP A 78 10.97 -7.75 17.78
CA ASP A 78 10.80 -7.10 16.48
C ASP A 78 10.86 -8.10 15.33
N LEU A 79 9.76 -8.21 14.60
CA LEU A 79 9.68 -8.90 13.31
C LEU A 79 9.61 -7.91 12.14
N GLY A 80 9.38 -6.62 12.38
CA GLY A 80 9.08 -5.62 11.36
C GLY A 80 10.22 -5.44 10.36
N ARG A 81 11.46 -5.29 10.84
CA ARG A 81 12.63 -5.10 9.96
C ARG A 81 12.89 -6.30 9.06
N ASP A 82 12.81 -7.52 9.61
CA ASP A 82 12.95 -8.75 8.82
C ASP A 82 11.83 -8.86 7.78
N ARG A 83 10.58 -8.56 8.15
CA ARG A 83 9.44 -8.63 7.23
C ARG A 83 9.53 -7.63 6.08
N VAL A 84 9.90 -6.39 6.37
CA VAL A 84 10.15 -5.37 5.34
C VAL A 84 11.20 -5.86 4.34
N LYS A 85 12.32 -6.41 4.83
CA LYS A 85 13.37 -6.96 3.96
C LYS A 85 12.89 -8.15 3.15
N ARG A 86 12.26 -9.13 3.81
CA ARG A 86 11.80 -10.39 3.22
C ARG A 86 10.76 -10.16 2.12
N TYR A 87 9.85 -9.22 2.34
CA TYR A 87 8.77 -8.88 1.41
C TYR A 87 9.15 -7.79 0.42
N GLN A 88 10.42 -7.33 0.42
CA GLN A 88 10.94 -6.31 -0.48
C GLN A 88 10.12 -5.00 -0.41
N LEU A 89 9.70 -4.65 0.81
CA LEU A 89 8.94 -3.44 1.08
C LEU A 89 9.89 -2.28 1.42
N THR A 90 9.37 -1.05 1.33
CA THR A 90 10.12 0.15 1.69
C THR A 90 9.57 0.72 3.00
N LEU A 91 10.43 0.82 4.01
CA LEU A 91 10.14 1.49 5.27
C LEU A 91 10.40 3.00 5.12
N TYR A 92 9.42 3.81 5.50
CA TYR A 92 9.50 5.26 5.50
C TYR A 92 9.65 5.81 6.93
N PRO A 93 10.27 6.99 7.09
CA PRO A 93 10.58 7.55 8.41
C PRO A 93 9.34 8.12 9.12
N ASP A 94 8.29 8.46 8.38
CA ASP A 94 7.06 9.04 8.91
C ASP A 94 5.85 8.72 8.00
N ILE A 95 4.66 9.07 8.50
CA ILE A 95 3.37 8.79 7.84
C ILE A 95 3.23 9.59 6.54
N GLU A 96 3.63 10.86 6.54
CA GLU A 96 3.54 11.73 5.37
C GLU A 96 4.43 11.21 4.24
N ALA A 97 5.65 10.78 4.55
CA ALA A 97 6.58 10.18 3.61
C ALA A 97 6.04 8.84 3.09
N ALA A 98 5.43 8.01 3.95
CA ALA A 98 4.79 6.76 3.53
C ALA A 98 3.60 7.02 2.57
N LEU A 99 2.77 8.03 2.83
CA LEU A 99 1.63 8.37 1.96
C LEU A 99 2.04 9.03 0.66
N THR A 100 3.13 9.80 0.68
CA THR A 100 3.61 10.57 -0.48
C THR A 100 4.69 9.88 -1.29
N LEU A 101 5.23 8.76 -0.78
CA LEU A 101 6.39 8.06 -1.34
C LEU A 101 7.60 8.99 -1.55
N GLY A 102 7.73 10.04 -0.73
CA GLY A 102 8.77 11.08 -0.85
C GLY A 102 8.51 12.15 -1.92
N THR A 103 7.37 12.11 -2.63
CA THR A 103 7.06 13.07 -3.70
C THR A 103 6.42 14.37 -3.20
N GLY A 104 6.05 14.45 -1.92
CA GLY A 104 5.36 15.60 -1.32
C GLY A 104 3.86 15.69 -1.61
N ARG A 105 3.29 14.78 -2.41
CA ARG A 105 1.83 14.67 -2.64
C ARG A 105 1.37 13.22 -2.51
N LEU A 106 0.10 13.00 -2.19
CA LEU A 106 -0.48 11.67 -1.98
C LEU A 106 -0.27 10.77 -3.21
N ALA A 107 0.52 9.71 -3.04
CA ALA A 107 0.98 8.83 -4.11
C ALA A 107 0.46 7.38 -4.01
N VAL A 108 -0.36 7.10 -2.99
CA VAL A 108 -1.01 5.79 -2.78
C VAL A 108 -2.50 5.83 -3.14
N ASP A 109 -3.11 4.66 -3.30
CA ASP A 109 -4.52 4.43 -3.63
C ASP A 109 -5.39 4.11 -2.38
N GLY A 110 -4.77 3.89 -1.22
CA GLY A 110 -5.44 3.59 0.05
C GLY A 110 -4.48 3.58 1.23
N VAL A 111 -5.01 3.62 2.45
CA VAL A 111 -4.23 3.58 3.70
C VAL A 111 -4.80 2.51 4.64
N VAL A 112 -3.91 1.71 5.23
CA VAL A 112 -4.25 0.73 6.27
C VAL A 112 -3.53 1.13 7.55
N ILE A 113 -4.28 1.47 8.60
CA ILE A 113 -3.77 1.85 9.92
C ILE A 113 -4.01 0.68 10.87
N ILE A 114 -2.93 0.10 11.39
CA ILE A 114 -2.95 -0.93 12.44
C ILE A 114 -2.15 -0.43 13.63
N ALA A 115 -2.77 0.44 14.41
CA ALA A 115 -2.14 1.10 15.54
C ALA A 115 -2.78 0.68 16.87
N GLU A 116 -2.71 -0.62 17.19
CA GLU A 116 -3.46 -1.23 18.30
C GLU A 116 -2.56 -1.89 19.36
N HIS A 117 -1.24 -1.84 19.17
CA HIS A 117 -0.24 -2.39 20.08
C HIS A 117 0.93 -1.42 20.26
N GLY A 118 1.85 -1.73 21.15
CA GLY A 118 3.04 -0.92 21.43
C GLY A 118 3.00 -0.18 22.75
N ASN A 119 4.10 0.50 23.05
CA ASN A 119 4.26 1.25 24.27
C ASN A 119 3.77 2.70 24.08
N TYR A 120 2.55 2.95 24.54
CA TYR A 120 1.89 4.27 24.56
C TYR A 120 1.48 4.65 25.99
N PRO A 121 1.27 5.94 26.30
CA PRO A 121 0.80 6.35 27.61
C PRO A 121 -0.62 5.83 27.90
N ASN A 122 -0.99 5.81 29.19
CA ASN A 122 -2.37 5.61 29.63
C ASN A 122 -2.97 6.96 30.02
N ASN A 123 -4.28 7.13 29.86
CA ASN A 123 -5.00 8.27 30.43
C ASN A 123 -5.36 8.04 31.91
N GLU A 124 -5.98 9.04 32.53
CA GLU A 124 -6.45 9.00 33.93
C GLU A 124 -7.44 7.85 34.21
N LYS A 125 -8.09 7.32 33.18
CA LYS A 125 -9.02 6.18 33.26
C LYS A 125 -8.32 4.83 33.05
N GLY A 126 -6.99 4.81 32.94
CA GLY A 126 -6.19 3.60 32.69
C GLY A 126 -6.26 3.08 31.24
N GLN A 127 -6.83 3.84 30.31
CA GLN A 127 -6.96 3.42 28.92
C GLN A 127 -5.68 3.74 28.14
N LYS A 128 -5.19 2.77 27.38
CA LYS A 128 -4.02 2.94 26.50
C LYS A 128 -4.34 3.91 25.36
N LEU A 129 -3.52 4.95 25.22
CA LEU A 129 -3.67 6.01 24.22
C LEU A 129 -2.98 5.63 22.91
N TYR A 130 -3.56 4.65 22.23
CA TYR A 130 -3.09 4.26 20.90
C TYR A 130 -3.28 5.38 19.86
N PRO A 131 -2.35 5.56 18.90
CA PRO A 131 -2.30 6.76 18.09
C PRO A 131 -3.22 6.74 16.86
N ARG A 132 -4.25 5.87 16.82
CA ARG A 132 -5.16 5.72 15.67
C ARG A 132 -5.81 7.03 15.22
N TYR A 133 -6.28 7.84 16.17
CA TYR A 133 -6.88 9.14 15.87
C TYR A 133 -5.84 10.14 15.31
N GLU A 134 -4.69 10.25 15.97
CA GLU A 134 -3.60 11.13 15.53
C GLU A 134 -3.08 10.76 14.13
N TRP A 135 -2.90 9.47 13.86
CA TRP A 135 -2.44 8.98 12.56
C TRP A 135 -3.48 9.22 11.47
N PHE A 136 -4.77 9.02 11.77
CA PHE A 136 -5.84 9.37 10.84
C PHE A 136 -5.83 10.87 10.52
N LYS A 137 -5.66 11.74 11.52
CA LYS A 137 -5.55 13.19 11.32
C LYS A 137 -4.34 13.57 10.47
N ARG A 138 -3.19 12.90 10.63
CA ARG A 138 -2.01 13.08 9.75
C ARG A 138 -2.31 12.67 8.31
N CYS A 139 -3.03 11.56 8.09
CA CYS A 139 -3.47 11.16 6.75
C CYS A 139 -4.38 12.22 6.12
N VAL A 140 -5.37 12.73 6.87
CA VAL A 140 -6.28 13.78 6.39
C VAL A 140 -5.51 15.05 6.00
N LYS A 141 -4.50 15.46 6.78
CA LYS A 141 -3.65 16.61 6.44
C LYS A 141 -2.96 16.43 5.08
N VAL A 142 -2.41 15.24 4.80
CA VAL A 142 -1.83 14.92 3.48
C VAL A 142 -2.89 14.97 2.38
N PHE A 143 -4.11 14.51 2.66
CA PHE A 143 -5.20 14.52 1.68
C PHE A 143 -5.62 15.96 1.32
N GLU A 144 -5.79 16.82 2.32
CA GLU A 144 -6.10 18.25 2.15
C GLU A 144 -5.01 18.95 1.34
N GLN A 145 -3.74 18.75 1.70
CA GLN A 145 -2.59 19.33 0.99
C GLN A 145 -2.46 18.82 -0.45
N SER A 146 -2.91 17.59 -0.71
CA SER A 146 -2.85 16.98 -2.05
C SER A 146 -4.10 17.26 -2.88
N GLY A 147 -5.16 17.82 -2.30
CA GLY A 147 -6.47 17.99 -2.96
C GLY A 147 -7.13 16.66 -3.35
N ARG A 148 -6.73 15.54 -2.75
CA ARG A 148 -7.20 14.18 -3.07
C ARG A 148 -7.24 13.34 -1.82
N SER A 149 -8.32 12.58 -1.65
CA SER A 149 -8.46 11.57 -0.59
C SER A 149 -8.46 10.15 -1.17
N VAL A 150 -8.18 9.19 -0.30
CA VAL A 150 -8.28 7.75 -0.57
C VAL A 150 -8.97 7.04 0.59
N PRO A 151 -9.53 5.84 0.39
CA PRO A 151 -10.09 5.05 1.48
C PRO A 151 -9.06 4.76 2.58
N VAL A 152 -9.52 4.76 3.83
CA VAL A 152 -8.71 4.43 5.01
C VAL A 152 -9.39 3.30 5.79
N PHE A 153 -8.61 2.28 6.12
CA PHE A 153 -8.96 1.25 7.11
C PHE A 153 -8.25 1.57 8.43
N ASN A 154 -8.95 1.57 9.57
CA ASN A 154 -8.45 2.00 10.89
C ASN A 154 -9.24 1.35 12.05
#